data_AF-A0A6I0KAR6-F1
#
_entry.id   AF-A0A6I0KAR6-F1
#
_cell.length_a   1.000
_cell.length_b   1.000
_cell.length_c   1.000
_cell.angle_alpha   90.00
_cell.angle_beta   90.00
_cell.angle_gamma   90.00
#
_symmetry.space_group_name_H-M   'P 1'
#
loop_
_entity.id
_entity.type
_entity.pdbx_description
1 polymer ?
#
loop_
_entity_poly.entity_id
_entity_poly.type
_entity_poly.pdbx_seq_one_letter_code
_entity_poly.pdbx_strand_id
1 'polypeptide(L)' 'AIFGHCGDETGHKLLLDNMEVKPLLNLGLRLGEGTGAICAYPIVESAILMINEMDNFAHASITKYF' A
#
# COMPACT_ATOMS: atom_id res chain seq x y z
N ALA A 1 10.18 -1.48 -6.85
CA ALA A 1 9.50 -2.64 -6.22
C ALA A 1 8.46 -2.12 -5.24
N ILE A 2 7.39 -2.88 -4.97
CA ILE A 2 6.41 -2.56 -3.93
C ILE A 2 6.75 -3.39 -2.70
N PHE A 3 6.88 -2.75 -1.55
CA PHE A 3 7.07 -3.42 -0.26
C PHE A 3 5.70 -3.68 0.35
N GLY A 4 5.21 -4.92 0.30
CA GLY A 4 3.84 -5.26 0.66
C GLY A 4 3.53 -5.05 2.14
N HIS A 5 4.32 -5.66 3.02
CA HIS A 5 4.15 -5.52 4.47
C HIS A 5 5.49 -5.55 5.20
N CYS A 6 5.53 -4.98 6.41
CA CYS A 6 6.52 -5.36 7.41
C CYS A 6 6.02 -6.63 8.12
N GLY A 7 6.83 -7.68 8.12
CA GLY A 7 6.61 -8.83 8.97
C GLY A 7 7.10 -8.57 10.40
N ASP A 8 6.62 -9.40 11.33
CA ASP A 8 6.96 -9.32 12.76
C ASP A 8 8.23 -10.12 13.11
N GLU A 9 9.10 -10.34 12.12
CA GLU A 9 10.45 -10.84 12.35
C GLU A 9 11.40 -9.69 12.71
N THR A 10 12.30 -9.91 13.68
CA THR A 10 13.24 -8.90 14.19
C THR A 10 14.04 -8.18 13.09
N GLY A 11 14.39 -8.90 12.01
CA GLY A 11 15.20 -8.37 10.92
C GLY A 11 14.44 -7.58 9.87
N HIS A 12 13.13 -7.76 9.73
CA HIS A 12 12.39 -7.23 8.58
C HIS A 12 12.32 -5.70 8.63
N LYS A 13 11.97 -5.13 9.78
CA LYS A 13 11.98 -3.67 9.97
C LYS A 13 13.37 -3.06 9.73
N LEU A 14 14.42 -3.69 10.26
CA LEU A 14 15.79 -3.21 10.07
C LEU A 14 16.19 -3.23 8.59
N LEU A 15 15.79 -4.25 7.84
CA LEU A 15 16.05 -4.34 6.40
C LEU A 15 15.32 -3.24 5.63
N LEU A 16 14.04 -2.98 5.93
CA LEU A 16 13.27 -1.91 5.30
C LEU A 16 13.86 -0.52 5.62
N ASP A 17 14.27 -0.29 6.87
CA ASP A 17 14.89 0.96 7.30
C ASP A 17 16.25 1.19 6.59
N ASN A 18 17.10 0.16 6.47
CA ASN A 18 18.38 0.24 5.74
C ASN A 18 18.21 0.48 4.24
N MET A 19 17.10 0.01 3.67
CA MET A 19 16.76 0.22 2.27
C MET A 19 16.05 1.57 2.03
N GLU A 20 15.75 2.33 3.08
CA GLU A 20 15.02 3.61 3.04
C GLU A 20 13.64 3.50 2.37
N VAL A 21 12.95 2.37 2.60
CA VAL A 21 11.65 2.07 1.97
C VAL A 21 10.56 1.92 3.03
N LYS A 22 9.32 2.21 2.64
CA LYS A 22 8.15 2.05 3.49
C LYS A 22 7.24 0.94 2.94
N PRO A 23 6.86 -0.04 3.76
CA PRO A 23 5.88 -1.03 3.36
C PRO A 23 4.47 -0.44 3.36
N LEU A 24 3.56 -1.02 2.58
CA LEU A 24 2.15 -0.61 2.56
C LEU A 24 1.42 -0.99 3.85
N LEU A 25 1.79 -2.12 4.46
CA LEU A 25 1.10 -2.70 5.61
C LEU A 25 2.05 -2.99 6.78
N ASN A 26 1.52 -2.90 7.99
CA ASN A 26 2.15 -3.43 9.21
C ASN A 26 1.05 -4.07 10.07
N LEU A 27 0.97 -5.40 10.00
CA LEU A 27 -0.15 -6.19 10.55
C LEU A 27 0.29 -7.20 11.62
N GLY A 28 1.55 -7.22 12.03
CA GLY A 28 2.09 -8.22 12.96
C GLY A 28 2.12 -9.65 12.39
N LEU A 29 2.14 -9.81 11.06
CA LEU A 29 2.17 -11.12 10.39
C LEU A 29 3.60 -11.68 10.38
N ARG A 30 3.73 -12.99 10.58
CA ARG A 30 5.01 -13.72 10.56
C ARG A 30 4.90 -15.15 9.99
N LEU A 31 3.87 -15.37 9.16
CA LEU A 31 3.61 -16.67 8.53
C LEU A 31 4.54 -16.91 7.32
N GLY A 32 4.89 -15.84 6.60
CA GLY A 32 5.67 -15.96 5.37
C GLY A 32 4.81 -16.39 4.18
N GLU A 33 5.39 -17.20 3.28
CA GLU A 33 4.72 -17.77 2.09
C GLU A 33 4.08 -16.74 1.13
N GLY A 34 4.48 -15.47 1.22
CA GLY A 34 3.91 -14.39 0.42
C GLY A 34 2.56 -13.86 0.91
N THR A 35 2.07 -14.33 2.05
CA THR A 35 0.74 -13.94 2.60
C THR A 35 0.60 -12.44 2.75
N GLY A 36 1.58 -11.75 3.34
CA GLY A 36 1.55 -10.29 3.47
C GLY A 36 1.66 -9.53 2.14
N ALA A 37 2.23 -10.13 1.09
CA ALA A 37 2.22 -9.53 -0.25
C ALA A 37 0.82 -9.61 -0.88
N ILE A 38 0.12 -10.75 -0.73
CA ILE A 38 -1.26 -10.91 -1.21
C ILE A 38 -2.22 -10.03 -0.41
N CYS A 39 -2.02 -9.85 0.90
CA CYS A 39 -2.78 -8.87 1.69
C CYS A 39 -2.62 -7.43 1.19
N ALA A 40 -1.47 -7.08 0.61
CA ALA A 40 -1.22 -5.76 0.06
C ALA A 40 -1.79 -5.55 -1.35
N TYR A 41 -2.12 -6.64 -2.07
CA TYR A 41 -2.56 -6.58 -3.46
C TYR A 41 -3.80 -5.70 -3.69
N PRO A 42 -4.88 -5.77 -2.89
CA PRO A 42 -6.07 -4.94 -3.09
C PRO A 42 -5.78 -3.43 -2.96
N ILE A 43 -4.77 -3.03 -2.19
CA ILE A 43 -4.36 -1.62 -2.07
C ILE A 43 -3.73 -1.14 -3.38
N VAL A 44 -2.90 -1.98 -4.00
CA VAL A 44 -2.28 -1.68 -5.31
C VAL A 44 -3.34 -1.59 -6.39
N GLU A 45 -4.28 -2.53 -6.43
CA GLU A 45 -5.41 -2.50 -7.34
C GLU A 45 -6.27 -1.24 -7.14
N SER A 46 -6.59 -0.89 -5.89
CA SER A 46 -7.34 0.33 -5.57
C SER A 46 -6.64 1.59 -6.05
N ALA A 47 -5.31 1.67 -5.96
CA ALA A 47 -4.54 2.81 -6.47
C ALA A 47 -4.64 2.93 -8.00
N ILE A 48 -4.63 1.80 -8.72
CA ILE A 48 -4.82 1.76 -10.18
C ILE A 48 -6.24 2.23 -10.54
N LEU A 49 -7.26 1.70 -9.85
CA LEU A 49 -8.65 2.09 -10.08
C LEU A 49 -8.87 3.58 -9.79
N MET A 50 -8.31 4.10 -8.70
CA MET A 50 -8.40 5.52 -8.38
C MET A 50 -7.85 6.42 -9.49
N ILE A 51 -6.74 6.03 -10.12
CA ILE A 51 -6.15 6.82 -11.21
C ILE A 51 -7.02 6.77 -12.48
N ASN A 52 -7.62 5.62 -12.77
CA ASN A 52 -8.32 5.38 -14.03
C ASN A 52 -9.81 5.74 -14.00
N GLU A 53 -10.44 5.65 -12.84
CA GLU A 53 -11.90 5.69 -12.71
C GLU A 53 -12.40 6.85 -11.84
N MET A 54 -11.53 7.52 -11.09
CA MET A 54 -11.95 8.65 -10.28
C MET A 54 -12.24 9.87 -11.16
N ASP A 55 -13.43 10.42 -10.99
CA ASP A 55 -13.87 11.57 -11.74
C ASP A 55 -13.10 12.85 -11.35
N ASN A 56 -13.05 13.83 -12.26
CA ASN A 56 -12.45 15.12 -11.98
C ASN A 56 -13.51 16.13 -11.49
N PHE A 57 -13.07 17.14 -10.74
CA PHE A 57 -13.98 18.12 -10.15
C PHE A 57 -14.81 18.90 -11.18
N ALA A 58 -14.26 19.18 -12.36
CA ALA A 58 -14.97 19.93 -13.40
C ALA A 58 -16.15 19.10 -13.95
N HIS A 59 -15.92 17.83 -14.25
CA HIS A 59 -16.93 16.91 -14.74
C HIS A 59 -17.97 16.58 -13.65
N ALA A 60 -17.53 16.41 -12.41
CA ALA A 60 -18.41 16.25 -11.26
C ALA A 60 -19.19 17.54 -10.87
N SER A 61 -18.99 18.66 -11.57
CA SER A 61 -19.62 19.96 -11.27
C SER A 61 -19.38 20.47 -9.85
N ILE A 62 -18.21 20.13 -9.29
CA ILE A 62 -17.81 20.48 -7.94
C ILE A 62 -17.06 21.83 -7.97
N THR A 63 -17.67 22.86 -7.39
CA THR A 63 -17.17 24.26 -7.45
C THR A 63 -16.63 24.80 -6.13
N LYS A 64 -16.78 24.06 -5.04
CA LYS A 64 -16.21 24.39 -3.72
C LYS A 64 -15.88 23.10 -2.96
N TYR A 65 -14.62 22.95 -2.56
CA TYR A 65 -14.16 21.90 -1.65
C TYR A 65 -13.46 22.56 -0.48
N PHE A 66 -13.92 22.24 0.73
CA PHE A 66 -13.50 22.72 2.06
C PHE A 66 -13.18 24.22 2.14
#